data_AF-A0A5C7J9V4-F1
#
_entry.id   AF-A0A5C7J9V4-F1
#
_cell.length_a   1.000
_cell.length_b   1.000
_cell.length_c   1.000
_cell.angle_alpha   90.00
_cell.angle_beta   90.00
_cell.angle_gamma   90.00
#
_symmetry.space_group_name_H-M   'P 1'
#
loop_
_entity.id
_entity.type
_entity.pdbx_description
1 polymer ?
#
loop_
_entity_poly.entity_id
_entity_poly.type
_entity_poly.pdbx_seq_one_letter_code
_entity_poly.pdbx_strand_id
1 'polypeptide(L)'
;MAEARKRRGDLPVSEPLIIDQAVLDAASEAARESPRGRRNRNFHLANEAPCHRLLNAIEPGSYVAPHRHLDPTKDESILILRGRLGCVFFDDDGRIGRKCLLSPNGAVGVDIPHGAWHSIVALDSGTVFFEAKAGPYLALSADEIAPWAPREGDGGAAAFCAVLRSQFD
;
A
#
# COMPACT_ATOMS: atom_id res chain seq x y z
N MET A 1 26.30 22.75 17.74
CA MET A 1 26.52 21.78 16.64
C MET A 1 26.02 20.43 17.15
N ALA A 2 24.73 20.12 16.95
CA ALA A 2 24.15 18.86 17.36
C ALA A 2 24.08 17.95 16.14
N GLU A 3 24.77 16.82 16.18
CA GLU A 3 24.73 15.81 15.12
C GLU A 3 23.31 15.26 14.97
N ALA A 4 22.78 15.38 13.76
CA ALA A 4 21.52 14.74 13.39
C ALA A 4 21.71 13.21 13.44
N ARG A 5 20.99 12.58 14.36
CA ARG A 5 20.93 11.13 14.53
C ARG A 5 20.44 10.48 13.23
N LYS A 6 21.36 9.95 12.41
CA LYS A 6 21.04 9.12 11.23
C LYS A 6 20.09 8.00 11.65
N ARG A 7 18.87 7.98 11.09
CA ARG A 7 17.93 6.87 11.30
C ARG A 7 18.50 5.65 10.56
N ARG A 8 18.50 4.50 11.24
CA ARG A 8 18.90 3.20 10.68
C ARG A 8 17.89 2.86 9.57
N GLY A 9 18.26 3.05 8.31
CA GLY A 9 17.39 2.84 7.15
C GLY A 9 17.82 3.55 5.88
N ASP A 10 18.66 4.58 5.99
CA ASP A 10 19.13 5.34 4.82
C ASP A 10 20.18 4.54 4.05
N LEU A 11 19.77 3.90 2.93
CA LEU A 11 20.71 3.45 1.93
C LEU A 11 21.46 4.67 1.37
N PRO A 12 22.80 4.63 1.28
CA PRO A 12 23.54 5.69 0.60
C PRO A 12 23.07 5.74 -0.86
N VAL A 13 22.64 6.92 -1.30
CA VAL A 13 22.04 7.22 -2.61
C VAL A 13 23.04 7.05 -3.79
N SER A 14 24.22 6.47 -3.54
CA SER A 14 25.30 6.34 -4.51
C SER A 14 25.26 5.06 -5.34
N GLU A 15 24.44 4.07 -4.96
CA GLU A 15 24.35 2.80 -5.69
C GLU A 15 22.90 2.46 -6.08
N PRO A 16 22.67 1.92 -7.30
CA PRO A 16 21.36 1.45 -7.70
C PRO A 16 20.86 0.33 -6.77
N LEU A 17 19.62 0.46 -6.28
CA LEU A 17 18.95 -0.65 -5.59
C LEU A 17 18.34 -1.59 -6.62
N ILE A 18 18.84 -2.81 -6.70
CA ILE A 18 18.21 -3.89 -7.48
C ILE A 18 17.10 -4.51 -6.63
N ILE A 19 15.87 -4.52 -7.17
CA ILE A 19 14.74 -5.19 -6.52
C ILE A 19 14.80 -6.67 -6.88
N ASP A 20 15.57 -7.43 -6.12
CA ASP A 20 15.71 -8.89 -6.26
C ASP A 20 14.88 -9.64 -5.20
N GLN A 21 14.99 -10.97 -5.18
CA GLN A 21 14.27 -11.80 -4.21
C GLN A 21 14.67 -11.48 -2.76
N ALA A 22 15.94 -11.15 -2.49
CA ALA A 22 16.39 -10.81 -1.14
C ALA A 22 15.75 -9.50 -0.64
N VAL A 23 15.60 -8.50 -1.51
CA VAL A 23 14.89 -7.25 -1.18
C VAL A 23 13.42 -7.53 -0.90
N LEU A 24 12.78 -8.39 -1.68
CA LEU A 24 11.38 -8.76 -1.46
C LEU A 24 11.22 -9.58 -0.16
N ASP A 25 12.11 -10.54 0.11
CA ASP A 25 12.10 -11.34 1.34
C ASP A 25 12.19 -10.46 2.59
N ALA A 26 13.14 -9.54 2.61
CA ALA A 26 13.31 -8.59 3.70
C ALA A 26 12.07 -7.68 3.88
N ALA A 27 11.42 -7.26 2.78
CA ALA A 27 10.20 -6.46 2.87
C ALA A 27 9.05 -7.24 3.52
N SER A 28 8.84 -8.50 3.12
CA SER A 28 7.80 -9.35 3.72
C SER A 28 8.10 -9.76 5.15
N GLU A 29 9.36 -10.03 5.49
CA GLU A 29 9.75 -10.29 6.88
C GLU A 29 9.42 -9.08 7.77
N ALA A 30 9.78 -7.87 7.33
CA ALA A 30 9.44 -6.65 8.06
C ALA A 30 7.92 -6.41 8.18
N ALA A 31 7.11 -6.89 7.21
CA ALA A 31 5.65 -6.88 7.32
C ALA A 31 5.14 -7.89 8.36
N ARG A 32 5.66 -9.13 8.37
CA ARG A 32 5.30 -10.17 9.35
C ARG A 32 5.64 -9.78 10.79
N GLU A 33 6.75 -9.09 10.99
CA GLU A 33 7.16 -8.59 12.31
C GLU A 33 6.36 -7.36 12.76
N SER A 34 5.68 -6.69 11.82
CA SER A 34 4.90 -5.50 12.17
C SER A 34 3.56 -5.89 12.81
N PRO A 35 3.11 -5.19 13.88
CA PRO A 35 1.83 -5.50 14.55
C PRO A 35 0.61 -5.50 13.62
N ARG A 36 0.66 -4.69 12.58
CA ARG A 36 -0.41 -4.51 11.59
C ARG A 36 -0.26 -5.39 10.34
N GLY A 37 0.75 -6.26 10.28
CA GLY A 37 0.99 -7.17 9.16
C GLY A 37 1.33 -6.47 7.83
N ARG A 38 1.81 -5.21 7.87
CA ARG A 38 2.25 -4.48 6.68
C ARG A 38 3.32 -3.43 6.94
N ARG A 39 4.25 -3.30 6.00
CA ARG A 39 5.39 -2.38 6.09
C ARG A 39 5.76 -1.83 4.72
N ASN A 40 6.08 -0.54 4.67
CA ASN A 40 6.66 0.11 3.51
C ASN A 40 8.19 0.18 3.61
N ARG A 41 8.85 0.08 2.45
CA ARG A 41 10.25 0.43 2.24
C ARG A 41 10.30 1.56 1.22
N ASN A 42 10.55 2.77 1.72
CA ASN A 42 10.60 3.98 0.88
C ASN A 42 11.91 4.04 0.08
N PHE A 43 11.81 4.46 -1.17
CA PHE A 43 12.97 4.79 -2.02
C PHE A 43 13.26 6.30 -2.08
N HIS A 44 12.29 7.11 -1.64
CA HIS A 44 12.48 8.53 -1.42
C HIS A 44 13.03 8.75 0.00
N LEU A 45 13.88 9.77 0.15
CA LEU A 45 14.63 10.01 1.40
C LEU A 45 13.85 10.83 2.44
N ALA A 46 12.84 11.57 1.98
CA ALA A 46 12.13 12.53 2.82
C ALA A 46 10.67 12.64 2.37
N ASN A 47 9.79 12.98 3.31
CA ASN A 47 8.36 13.14 3.04
C ASN A 47 8.10 14.28 2.02
N GLU A 48 9.01 15.24 1.93
CA GLU A 48 8.94 16.40 1.04
C GLU A 48 9.36 16.07 -0.40
N ALA A 49 9.87 14.86 -0.65
CA ALA A 49 10.27 14.45 -2.00
C ALA A 49 9.09 14.59 -2.98
N PRO A 50 9.30 15.10 -4.21
CA PRO A 50 8.21 15.34 -5.16
C PRO A 50 7.62 14.05 -5.75
N CYS A 51 8.30 12.92 -5.56
CA CYS A 51 7.87 11.62 -6.07
C CYS A 51 8.08 10.56 -4.98
N HIS A 52 7.00 9.89 -4.61
CA HIS A 52 7.00 8.87 -3.56
C HIS A 52 6.94 7.51 -4.22
N ARG A 53 8.08 6.82 -4.19
CA ARG A 53 8.24 5.45 -4.68
C ARG A 53 8.59 4.56 -3.50
N LEU A 54 7.93 3.41 -3.41
CA LEU A 54 8.07 2.51 -2.28
C LEU A 54 7.71 1.07 -2.65
N LEU A 55 8.27 0.13 -1.91
CA LEU A 55 7.68 -1.21 -1.80
C LEU A 55 6.73 -1.22 -0.61
N ASN A 56 5.58 -1.82 -0.78
CA ASN A 56 4.68 -2.18 0.30
C ASN A 56 4.58 -3.69 0.38
N ALA A 57 4.92 -4.22 1.53
CA ALA A 57 4.67 -5.62 1.87
C ALA A 57 3.45 -5.71 2.79
N ILE A 58 2.56 -6.66 2.51
CA ILE A 58 1.30 -6.85 3.23
C ILE A 58 1.03 -8.36 3.38
N GLU A 59 0.64 -8.77 4.57
CA GLU A 59 0.38 -10.17 4.92
C GLU A 59 -1.13 -10.43 5.06
N PRO A 60 -1.59 -11.67 4.84
CA PRO A 60 -2.99 -12.05 5.02
C PRO A 60 -3.54 -11.65 6.39
N GLY A 61 -4.79 -11.19 6.41
CA GLY A 61 -5.40 -10.59 7.61
C GLY A 61 -5.15 -9.08 7.73
N SER A 62 -4.31 -8.50 6.87
CA SER A 62 -4.11 -7.05 6.74
C SER A 62 -4.70 -6.50 5.44
N TYR A 63 -5.15 -5.25 5.50
CA TYR A 63 -5.66 -4.47 4.36
C TYR A 63 -5.28 -2.99 4.55
N VAL A 64 -5.33 -2.23 3.47
CA VAL A 64 -5.31 -0.76 3.55
C VAL A 64 -6.74 -0.27 3.59
N ALA A 65 -7.10 0.49 4.62
CA ALA A 65 -8.45 1.02 4.77
C ALA A 65 -8.88 1.79 3.50
N PRO A 66 -10.14 1.66 3.06
CA PRO A 66 -10.62 2.37 1.89
C PRO A 66 -10.36 3.88 1.98
N HIS A 67 -9.73 4.41 0.94
CA HIS A 67 -9.36 5.81 0.85
C HIS A 67 -9.40 6.27 -0.61
N ARG A 68 -9.27 7.58 -0.81
CA ARG A 68 -9.04 8.20 -2.10
C ARG A 68 -8.03 9.33 -1.95
N HIS A 69 -7.46 9.76 -3.06
CA HIS A 69 -6.68 10.99 -3.12
C HIS A 69 -7.46 12.03 -3.91
N LEU A 70 -7.63 13.25 -3.41
CA LEU A 70 -8.39 14.29 -4.11
C LEU A 70 -7.52 15.26 -4.92
N ASP A 71 -6.23 15.33 -4.61
CA ASP A 71 -5.28 16.13 -5.39
C ASP A 71 -5.08 15.49 -6.79
N PRO A 72 -5.30 16.23 -7.88
CA PRO A 72 -5.15 15.71 -9.25
C PRO A 72 -3.76 15.20 -9.62
N THR A 73 -2.74 15.50 -8.81
CA THR A 73 -1.36 14.99 -9.01
C THR A 73 -1.12 13.66 -8.30
N LYS A 74 -2.07 13.19 -7.49
CA LYS A 74 -1.94 12.03 -6.60
C LYS A 74 -2.57 10.75 -7.15
N ASP A 75 -2.65 10.63 -8.46
CA ASP A 75 -2.89 9.32 -9.07
C ASP A 75 -1.86 8.32 -8.51
N GLU A 76 -2.32 7.09 -8.25
CA GLU A 76 -1.54 6.05 -7.59
C GLU A 76 -1.36 4.85 -8.51
N SER A 77 -0.12 4.54 -8.86
CA SER A 77 0.21 3.35 -9.64
C SER A 77 0.72 2.24 -8.73
N ILE A 78 0.08 1.07 -8.80
CA ILE A 78 0.46 -0.14 -8.06
C ILE A 78 0.90 -1.23 -9.06
N LEU A 79 2.07 -1.82 -8.84
CA LEU A 79 2.58 -2.97 -9.58
C LEU A 79 2.90 -4.13 -8.63
N ILE A 80 2.28 -5.29 -8.81
CA ILE A 80 2.57 -6.48 -8.01
C ILE A 80 3.92 -7.08 -8.39
N LEU A 81 4.75 -7.40 -7.40
CA LEU A 81 6.05 -8.01 -7.60
C LEU A 81 6.09 -9.46 -7.12
N ARG A 82 5.35 -9.78 -6.05
CA ARG A 82 5.24 -11.12 -5.48
C ARG A 82 3.90 -11.32 -4.79
N GLY A 83 3.39 -12.55 -4.83
CA GLY A 83 2.15 -12.95 -4.19
C GLY A 83 0.91 -12.53 -4.99
N ARG A 84 -0.22 -12.40 -4.29
CA ARG A 84 -1.51 -12.00 -4.86
C ARG A 84 -2.13 -10.88 -4.03
N LEU A 85 -2.51 -9.80 -4.70
CA LEU A 85 -3.13 -8.63 -4.09
C LEU A 85 -4.51 -8.42 -4.70
N GLY A 86 -5.53 -8.38 -3.85
CA GLY A 86 -6.85 -7.92 -4.27
C GLY A 86 -6.93 -6.41 -4.17
N CYS A 87 -7.38 -5.74 -5.23
CA CYS A 87 -7.73 -4.31 -5.21
C CYS A 87 -9.23 -4.16 -5.47
N VAL A 88 -9.90 -3.40 -4.60
CA VAL A 88 -11.35 -3.22 -4.59
C VAL A 88 -11.66 -1.73 -4.70
N PHE A 89 -12.60 -1.39 -5.58
CA PHE A 89 -13.08 -0.04 -5.82
C PHE A 89 -14.53 0.11 -5.37
N PHE A 90 -14.85 1.28 -4.82
CA PHE A 90 -16.15 1.55 -4.20
C PHE A 90 -16.83 2.77 -4.81
N ASP A 91 -18.15 2.84 -4.68
CA ASP A 91 -18.90 4.09 -4.81
C ASP A 91 -18.84 4.89 -3.49
N ASP A 92 -19.44 6.09 -3.49
CA ASP A 92 -19.45 6.97 -2.30
C ASP A 92 -20.24 6.40 -1.11
N ASP A 93 -21.15 5.46 -1.35
CA ASP A 93 -21.93 4.75 -0.32
C ASP A 93 -21.19 3.50 0.22
N GLY A 94 -19.99 3.20 -0.30
CA GLY A 94 -19.19 2.04 0.10
C GLY A 94 -19.62 0.72 -0.54
N ARG A 95 -20.41 0.75 -1.62
CA ARG A 95 -20.71 -0.45 -2.38
C ARG A 95 -19.55 -0.80 -3.29
N ILE A 96 -19.20 -2.08 -3.33
CA ILE A 96 -18.14 -2.59 -4.20
C ILE A 96 -18.62 -2.51 -5.66
N GLY A 97 -17.91 -1.75 -6.48
CA GLY A 97 -18.19 -1.60 -7.90
C GLY A 97 -17.29 -2.46 -8.77
N ARG A 98 -15.98 -2.21 -8.72
CA ARG A 98 -14.97 -2.94 -9.51
C ARG A 98 -13.96 -3.61 -8.58
N LYS A 99 -13.37 -4.69 -9.06
CA LYS A 99 -12.27 -5.40 -8.38
C LYS A 99 -11.25 -5.87 -9.40
N CYS A 100 -9.98 -5.92 -9.01
CA CYS A 100 -8.93 -6.56 -9.79
C CYS A 100 -8.05 -7.43 -8.89
N LEU A 101 -7.73 -8.63 -9.38
CA LEU A 101 -6.75 -9.52 -8.78
C LEU A 101 -5.41 -9.26 -9.45
N LEU A 102 -4.43 -8.80 -8.68
CA LEU A 102 -3.07 -8.61 -9.17
C LEU A 102 -2.20 -9.82 -8.83
N SER A 103 -1.47 -10.32 -9.83
CA SER A 103 -0.43 -11.34 -9.63
C SER A 103 0.69 -11.19 -10.67
N PRO A 104 1.93 -11.64 -10.38
CA PRO A 104 3.05 -11.53 -11.32
C PRO A 104 2.82 -12.21 -12.68
N ASN A 105 1.92 -13.20 -12.73
CA ASN A 105 1.59 -13.97 -13.93
C ASN A 105 0.21 -13.62 -14.51
N GLY A 106 -0.44 -12.55 -14.04
CA GLY A 106 -1.78 -12.14 -14.44
C GLY A 106 -1.83 -10.65 -14.76
N ALA A 107 -2.86 -9.96 -14.27
CA ALA A 107 -2.85 -8.50 -14.24
C ALA A 107 -1.74 -8.05 -13.27
N VAL A 108 -0.71 -7.38 -13.79
CA VAL A 108 0.47 -7.03 -13.00
C VAL A 108 0.35 -5.68 -12.28
N GLY A 109 -0.68 -4.90 -12.57
CA GLY A 109 -0.81 -3.59 -11.96
C GLY A 109 -2.15 -2.93 -12.19
N VAL A 110 -2.34 -1.82 -11.48
CA VAL A 110 -3.48 -0.93 -11.61
C VAL A 110 -2.98 0.50 -11.46
N ASP A 111 -3.53 1.37 -12.29
CA ASP A 111 -3.35 2.81 -12.19
C ASP A 111 -4.66 3.40 -11.68
N ILE A 112 -4.61 4.05 -10.51
CA ILE A 112 -5.76 4.48 -9.75
C ILE A 112 -5.85 6.01 -9.89
N PRO A 113 -6.87 6.53 -10.58
CA PRO A 113 -7.05 7.96 -10.68
C PRO A 113 -7.45 8.54 -9.31
N HIS A 114 -7.02 9.76 -9.05
CA HIS A 114 -7.53 10.58 -7.96
C HIS A 114 -9.07 10.59 -7.97
N GLY A 115 -9.66 10.68 -6.78
CA GLY A 115 -11.10 10.63 -6.53
C GLY A 115 -11.65 9.21 -6.39
N ALA A 116 -10.96 8.18 -6.89
CA ALA A 116 -11.44 6.80 -6.80
C ALA A 116 -11.25 6.22 -5.40
N TRP A 117 -12.36 5.84 -4.75
CA TRP A 117 -12.33 5.05 -3.52
C TRP A 117 -11.77 3.66 -3.80
N HIS A 118 -10.69 3.31 -3.12
CA HIS A 118 -10.04 2.03 -3.30
C HIS A 118 -9.46 1.49 -1.99
N SER A 119 -9.32 0.16 -1.95
CA SER A 119 -8.67 -0.59 -0.87
C SER A 119 -7.90 -1.75 -1.48
N ILE A 120 -6.88 -2.19 -0.76
CA ILE A 120 -6.09 -3.37 -1.13
C ILE A 120 -6.02 -4.36 0.03
N VAL A 121 -6.01 -5.65 -0.31
CA VAL A 121 -5.98 -6.76 0.65
C VAL A 121 -5.00 -7.84 0.18
N ALA A 122 -4.19 -8.36 1.11
CA ALA A 122 -3.30 -9.48 0.82
C ALA A 122 -4.06 -10.79 0.74
N LEU A 123 -3.80 -11.57 -0.31
CA LEU A 123 -4.38 -12.90 -0.50
C LEU A 123 -3.37 -14.02 -0.18
N ASP A 124 -2.10 -13.78 -0.51
CA ASP A 124 -0.99 -14.71 -0.22
C ASP A 124 -0.02 -14.12 0.81
N SER A 125 0.62 -14.99 1.59
CA SER A 125 1.73 -14.57 2.45
C SER A 125 2.93 -14.13 1.62
N GLY A 126 3.64 -13.11 2.11
CA GLY A 126 4.77 -12.53 1.41
C GLY A 126 4.38 -11.68 0.19
N THR A 127 3.16 -11.15 0.15
CA THR A 127 2.70 -10.26 -0.92
C THR A 127 3.47 -8.93 -0.85
N VAL A 128 4.09 -8.55 -1.97
CA VAL A 128 4.85 -7.30 -2.11
C VAL A 128 4.52 -6.64 -3.43
N PHE A 129 4.22 -5.35 -3.37
CA PHE A 129 3.95 -4.52 -4.54
C PHE A 129 4.76 -3.23 -4.49
N PHE A 130 5.08 -2.69 -5.66
CA PHE A 130 5.60 -1.35 -5.83
C PHE A 130 4.43 -0.38 -5.92
N GLU A 131 4.54 0.76 -5.23
CA GLU A 131 3.61 1.89 -5.33
C GLU A 131 4.40 3.13 -5.76
N ALA A 132 3.80 3.93 -6.64
CA ALA A 132 4.28 5.26 -6.97
C ALA A 132 3.13 6.27 -7.01
N LYS A 133 3.37 7.44 -6.42
CA LYS A 133 2.51 8.63 -6.52
C LYS A 133 3.32 9.91 -6.38
N ALA A 134 2.72 11.04 -6.74
CA ALA A 134 3.34 12.33 -6.43
C ALA A 134 3.53 12.49 -4.92
N GLY A 135 4.63 13.10 -4.53
CA GLY A 135 4.79 13.67 -3.19
C GLY A 135 4.38 15.15 -3.19
N PRO A 136 4.56 15.86 -2.06
CA PRO A 136 5.04 15.36 -0.77
C PRO A 136 4.01 14.49 -0.05
N TYR A 137 4.39 13.76 1.00
CA TYR A 137 3.42 13.06 1.85
C TYR A 137 2.56 14.09 2.58
N LEU A 138 1.26 13.94 2.41
CA LEU A 138 0.24 14.66 3.16
C LEU A 138 -0.65 13.60 3.81
N ALA A 139 -0.99 13.79 5.07
CA ALA A 139 -1.97 12.95 5.72
C ALA A 139 -3.32 13.11 5.00
N LEU A 140 -4.05 12.00 4.86
CA LEU A 140 -5.38 12.04 4.26
C LEU A 140 -6.28 13.00 5.04
N SER A 141 -6.99 13.84 4.31
CA SER A 141 -8.07 14.66 4.85
C SER A 141 -9.28 13.80 5.23
N ALA A 142 -10.26 14.38 5.93
CA ALA A 142 -11.48 13.65 6.29
C ALA A 142 -12.25 13.14 5.06
N ASP A 143 -12.28 13.92 3.98
CA ASP A 143 -12.99 13.59 2.72
C ASP A 143 -12.25 12.53 1.87
N GLU A 144 -11.04 12.17 2.28
CA GLU A 144 -10.20 11.15 1.65
C GLU A 144 -10.21 9.82 2.40
N ILE A 145 -10.89 9.77 3.55
CA ILE A 145 -11.02 8.55 4.36
C ILE A 145 -12.47 8.10 4.35
N ALA A 146 -12.71 6.83 3.97
CA ALA A 146 -14.05 6.29 3.89
C ALA A 146 -14.72 6.25 5.28
N PRO A 147 -15.84 6.96 5.50
CA PRO A 147 -16.51 6.96 6.80
C PRO A 147 -17.26 5.64 7.09
N TRP A 148 -17.53 4.85 6.06
CA TRP A 148 -18.25 3.58 6.12
C TRP A 148 -17.35 2.37 6.39
N ALA A 149 -16.02 2.54 6.39
CA ALA A 149 -15.07 1.46 6.57
C ALA A 149 -14.37 1.54 7.93
N PRO A 150 -14.17 0.41 8.63
CA PRO A 150 -13.38 0.39 9.84
C PRO A 150 -11.91 0.72 9.53
N ARG A 151 -11.29 1.48 10.42
CA ARG A 151 -9.85 1.75 10.40
C ARG A 151 -9.09 0.58 11.03
N GLU A 152 -7.78 0.59 10.83
CA GLU A 152 -6.89 -0.30 11.57
C GLU A 152 -7.10 -0.11 13.09
N GLY A 153 -7.24 -1.23 13.80
CA GLY A 153 -7.46 -1.23 15.25
C GLY A 153 -8.93 -1.16 15.68
N ASP A 154 -9.85 -0.83 14.78
CA ASP A 154 -11.28 -0.84 15.07
C ASP A 154 -11.78 -2.29 15.21
N GLY A 155 -12.79 -2.51 16.07
CA GLY A 155 -13.34 -3.84 16.32
C GLY A 155 -13.91 -4.54 15.07
N GLY A 156 -14.30 -3.78 14.04
CA GLY A 156 -14.80 -4.30 12.76
C GLY A 156 -13.73 -4.62 11.72
N ALA A 157 -12.46 -4.27 11.96
CA ALA A 157 -11.41 -4.34 10.95
C ALA A 157 -11.17 -5.77 10.43
N ALA A 158 -11.15 -6.76 11.31
CA ALA A 158 -10.94 -8.16 10.93
C ALA A 158 -12.09 -8.71 10.05
N ALA A 159 -13.33 -8.40 10.41
CA ALA A 159 -14.51 -8.81 9.64
C ALA A 159 -14.52 -8.13 8.26
N PHE A 160 -14.19 -6.84 8.21
CA PHE A 160 -14.11 -6.11 6.94
C PHE A 160 -12.98 -6.64 6.04
N CYS A 161 -11.81 -6.95 6.61
CA CYS A 161 -10.71 -7.61 5.90
C CYS A 161 -11.17 -8.94 5.25
N ALA A 162 -11.95 -9.75 5.98
CA ALA A 162 -12.53 -10.98 5.45
C ALA A 162 -13.52 -10.72 4.31
N VAL A 163 -14.35 -9.67 4.39
CA VAL A 163 -15.25 -9.24 3.31
C VAL A 163 -14.45 -8.87 2.05
N LEU A 164 -13.40 -8.06 2.18
CA LEU A 164 -12.52 -7.69 1.06
C LEU A 164 -11.89 -8.92 0.42
N ARG A 165 -11.35 -9.83 1.23
CA ARG A 165 -10.74 -11.07 0.76
C ARG A 165 -11.73 -11.96 0.00
N SER A 166 -12.95 -12.11 0.51
CA SER A 166 -14.00 -12.94 -0.11
C SER A 166 -14.42 -12.49 -1.52
N GLN A 167 -14.01 -11.29 -1.94
CA GLN A 167 -14.21 -10.83 -3.31
C GLN A 167 -13.33 -11.57 -4.32
N PHE A 168 -12.33 -12.33 -3.86
CA PHE A 168 -11.32 -13.00 -4.69
C PHE A 168 -11.19 -14.51 -4.42
N ASP A 169 -12.10 -15.06 -3.60
CA ASP A 169 -12.23 -16.49 -3.35
C ASP A 169 -12.99 -17.20 -4.49
#